data_AF-A0A8T5QFH7-F1
#
_entry.id   AF-A0A8T5QFH7-F1
#
_cell.length_a   1.000
_cell.length_b   1.000
_cell.length_c   1.000
_cell.angle_alpha   90.00
_cell.angle_beta   90.00
_cell.angle_gamma   90.00
#
_symmetry.space_group_name_H-M   'P 1'
#
loop_
_entity.id
_entity.type
_entity.pdbx_description
1 polymer ?
#
loop_
_entity_poly.entity_id
_entity_poly.type
_entity_poly.pdbx_seq_one_letter_code
_entity_poly.pdbx_strand_id
1 'polypeptide(L)'
;MIELGGNITLVGFKEIEKGELVVVKKIVGSYARKMSDTVSGFESITVTLKIVHKTEGSEKYEVHAKAMVGGKPITSETTERNLFVGLDHILKKVQAMASK
;
A
#
# COMPACT_ATOMS: atom_id res chain seq x y z
N MET A 1 -5.16 10.62 -6.56
CA MET A 1 -3.96 9.82 -6.81
C MET A 1 -2.75 10.63 -6.42
N ILE A 2 -1.78 10.00 -5.77
CA ILE A 2 -0.47 10.57 -5.42
C ILE A 2 0.55 9.58 -5.97
N GLU A 3 1.51 10.06 -6.75
CA GLU A 3 2.58 9.24 -7.32
C GLU A 3 3.90 9.56 -6.61
N LEU A 4 4.72 8.53 -6.39
CA LEU A 4 6.02 8.66 -5.73
C LEU A 4 7.06 7.85 -6.50
N GLY A 5 8.17 8.48 -6.87
CA GLY A 5 9.31 7.78 -7.48
C GLY A 5 9.02 7.06 -8.80
N GLY A 6 7.88 7.32 -9.46
CA GLY A 6 7.49 6.74 -10.74
C GLY A 6 6.93 5.30 -10.69
N ASN A 7 7.17 4.56 -9.60
CA ASN A 7 6.74 3.15 -9.46
C ASN A 7 5.79 2.91 -8.28
N ILE A 8 5.38 3.96 -7.56
CA ILE A 8 4.43 3.88 -6.45
C ILE A 8 3.23 4.77 -6.75
N THR A 9 2.05 4.19 -6.62
CA THR A 9 0.77 4.89 -6.74
C THR A 9 -0.04 4.75 -5.46
N LEU A 10 -0.52 5.86 -4.92
CA LEU A 10 -1.44 5.91 -3.77
C LEU A 10 -2.79 6.49 -4.20
N VAL A 11 -3.86 5.70 -4.05
CA VAL A 11 -5.24 6.06 -4.39
C VAL A 11 -6.07 6.15 -3.10
N GLY A 12 -6.93 7.17 -2.94
CA GLY A 12 -7.76 7.34 -1.74
C GLY A 12 -7.07 8.05 -0.56
N PHE A 13 -5.78 8.34 -0.64
CA PHE A 13 -5.02 8.98 0.45
C PHE A 13 -5.11 10.52 0.52
N LYS A 14 -6.01 11.15 -0.27
CA LYS A 14 -6.17 12.62 -0.25
C LYS A 14 -6.85 13.12 1.03
N GLU A 15 -7.66 12.29 1.67
CA GLU A 15 -8.40 12.61 2.89
C GLU A 15 -7.56 12.38 4.16
N ILE A 16 -6.36 11.80 4.03
CA ILE A 16 -5.45 11.52 5.14
C ILE A 16 -4.69 12.78 5.53
N GLU A 17 -4.55 13.02 6.83
CA GLU A 17 -3.84 14.17 7.35
C GLU A 17 -2.37 14.21 6.89
N LYS A 18 -1.80 15.41 6.74
CA LYS A 18 -0.44 15.57 6.20
C LYS A 18 0.61 14.81 7.03
N GLY A 19 0.47 14.76 8.35
CA GLY A 19 1.38 14.04 9.24
C GLY A 19 1.34 12.54 9.00
N GLU A 20 0.15 11.96 8.97
CA GLU A 20 -0.06 10.54 8.66
C GLU A 20 0.39 10.19 7.24
N LEU A 21 0.14 11.08 6.28
CA LEU A 21 0.55 10.88 4.89
C LEU A 21 2.08 10.76 4.74
N VAL A 22 2.86 11.49 5.56
CA VAL A 22 4.33 11.33 5.59
C VAL A 22 4.70 9.91 6.03
N VAL A 23 4.00 9.35 7.02
CA VAL A 23 4.21 7.99 7.51
C VAL A 23 3.82 6.96 6.44
N VAL A 24 2.66 7.13 5.80
CA VAL A 24 2.21 6.28 4.67
C VAL A 24 3.29 6.23 3.57
N LYS A 25 3.79 7.40 3.15
CA LYS A 25 4.84 7.50 2.12
C LYS A 25 6.11 6.75 2.53
N LYS A 26 6.53 6.86 3.78
CA LYS A 26 7.71 6.14 4.30
C LYS A 26 7.51 4.63 4.29
N ILE A 27 6.35 4.15 4.75
CA ILE A 27 6.04 2.71 4.79
C ILE A 27 6.03 2.15 3.35
N VAL A 28 5.20 2.72 2.47
CA VAL A 28 5.04 2.22 1.09
C VAL A 28 6.37 2.35 0.32
N GLY A 29 7.08 3.46 0.49
CA GLY A 29 8.39 3.68 -0.13
C GLY A 29 9.44 2.65 0.30
N SER A 30 9.49 2.30 1.59
CA SER A 30 10.39 1.27 2.11
C SER A 30 10.11 -0.10 1.48
N TYR A 31 8.83 -0.50 1.41
CA TYR A 31 8.42 -1.76 0.79
C TYR A 31 8.66 -1.80 -0.71
N ALA A 32 8.34 -0.73 -1.43
CA ALA A 32 8.58 -0.62 -2.87
C ALA A 32 10.08 -0.68 -3.19
N ARG A 33 10.92 0.00 -2.41
CA ARG A 33 12.39 -0.09 -2.53
C ARG A 33 12.86 -1.52 -2.34
N LYS A 34 12.43 -2.17 -1.24
CA LYS A 34 12.81 -3.55 -0.95
C LYS A 34 12.35 -4.52 -2.03
N MET A 35 11.13 -4.37 -2.56
CA MET A 35 10.63 -5.19 -3.68
C MET A 35 11.43 -4.95 -4.96
N SER A 36 11.74 -3.69 -5.30
CA SER A 36 12.58 -3.36 -6.44
C SER A 36 13.99 -3.96 -6.34
N ASP A 37 14.53 -4.06 -5.12
CA ASP A 37 15.87 -4.61 -4.87
C ASP A 37 15.88 -6.15 -4.80
N THR A 38 14.75 -6.81 -4.51
CA THR A 38 14.70 -8.26 -4.19
C THR A 38 13.82 -9.11 -5.11
N VAL A 39 12.87 -8.50 -5.82
CA VAL A 39 11.92 -9.19 -6.70
C VAL A 39 12.28 -8.93 -8.16
N SER A 40 12.71 -9.97 -8.87
CA SER A 40 12.97 -9.88 -10.30
C SER A 40 11.68 -9.56 -11.08
N GLY A 41 11.74 -8.58 -11.97
CA GLY A 41 10.60 -8.15 -12.77
C GLY A 41 9.58 -7.28 -12.02
N PHE A 42 9.90 -6.77 -10.82
CA PHE A 42 9.05 -5.75 -10.17
C PHE A 42 8.96 -4.48 -11.02
N GLU A 43 7.73 -4.02 -11.28
CA GLU A 43 7.46 -2.84 -12.09
C GLU A 43 6.91 -1.69 -11.26
N SER A 44 5.85 -1.96 -10.51
CA SER A 44 5.17 -0.92 -9.72
C SER A 44 4.32 -1.50 -8.61
N ILE A 45 3.95 -0.65 -7.66
CA ILE A 45 2.96 -0.95 -6.62
C ILE A 45 1.90 0.15 -6.55
N THR A 46 0.64 -0.27 -6.54
CA THR A 46 -0.53 0.58 -6.32
C THR A 46 -1.17 0.20 -4.99
N VAL A 47 -1.36 1.19 -4.12
CA VAL A 47 -2.11 1.03 -2.87
C VAL A 47 -3.35 1.89 -2.93
N THR A 48 -4.51 1.29 -2.69
CA THR A 48 -5.81 1.96 -2.66
C THR A 48 -6.37 1.90 -1.25
N LEU A 49 -6.79 3.05 -0.74
CA LEU A 49 -7.45 3.19 0.54
C LEU A 49 -8.93 3.49 0.36
N LYS A 50 -9.78 2.78 1.09
CA LYS A 50 -11.17 3.14 1.34
C LYS A 50 -11.40 3.25 2.84
N ILE A 51 -12.03 4.34 3.26
CA ILE A 51 -12.43 4.55 4.66
C ILE A 51 -13.87 4.08 4.78
N VAL A 52 -14.07 2.94 5.45
CA VAL A 52 -15.36 2.29 5.64
C VAL A 52 -15.84 2.63 7.06
N HIS A 53 -16.97 3.31 7.16
CA HIS A 53 -17.52 3.93 8.38
C HIS A 53 -16.69 5.11 8.91
N LYS A 54 -17.19 6.33 8.68
CA LYS A 54 -16.62 7.59 9.20
C LYS A 54 -17.13 7.93 10.61
N THR A 55 -17.39 6.92 11.44
CA THR A 55 -17.81 7.14 12.82
C THR A 55 -16.58 7.24 13.69
N GLU A 56 -16.41 8.37 14.37
CA GLU A 56 -15.25 8.67 15.21
C GLU A 56 -15.00 7.51 16.21
N GLY A 57 -13.80 6.92 16.16
CA GLY A 57 -13.40 5.77 16.99
C GLY A 57 -13.82 4.38 16.49
N SER A 58 -14.51 4.27 15.35
CA SER A 58 -14.89 2.98 14.72
C SER A 58 -14.51 2.88 13.25
N GLU A 59 -13.61 3.75 12.79
CA GLU A 59 -13.11 3.76 11.43
C GLU A 59 -12.49 2.41 11.06
N LYS A 60 -12.86 1.92 9.88
CA LYS A 60 -12.21 0.77 9.25
C LYS A 60 -11.53 1.23 7.98
N TYR A 61 -10.23 1.00 7.90
CA TYR A 61 -9.41 1.24 6.74
C TYR A 61 -9.37 -0.04 5.91
N GLU A 62 -10.11 -0.06 4.81
CA GLU A 62 -10.02 -1.11 3.81
C GLU A 62 -8.88 -0.74 2.84
N VAL A 63 -7.81 -1.52 2.89
CA VAL A 63 -6.57 -1.27 2.14
C VAL A 63 -6.39 -2.36 1.10
N HIS A 64 -6.22 -1.96 -0.15
CA HIS A 64 -5.93 -2.83 -1.28
C HIS A 64 -4.53 -2.55 -1.79
N ALA A 65 -3.74 -3.59 -2.00
CA ALA A 65 -2.42 -3.47 -2.61
C ALA A 65 -2.37 -4.32 -3.89
N LYS A 66 -1.80 -3.74 -4.95
CA LYS A 66 -1.56 -4.38 -6.24
C LYS A 66 -0.11 -4.12 -6.64
N ALA A 67 0.71 -5.16 -6.72
CA ALA A 67 2.03 -5.09 -7.34
C ALA A 67 1.96 -5.62 -8.78
N MET A 68 2.71 -5.01 -9.69
CA MET A 68 2.95 -5.51 -11.04
C MET A 68 4.33 -6.16 -11.07
N VAL A 69 4.39 -7.45 -11.42
CA VAL A 69 5.64 -8.22 -11.49
C VAL A 69 5.63 -9.04 -12.78
N GLY A 70 6.56 -8.74 -13.69
CA GLY A 70 6.70 -9.43 -14.98
C GLY A 70 5.40 -9.42 -15.80
N GLY A 71 4.71 -8.28 -15.83
CA GLY A 71 3.42 -8.07 -16.49
C GLY A 71 2.21 -8.68 -15.76
N LYS A 72 2.41 -9.38 -14.63
CA LYS A 72 1.33 -10.04 -13.88
C LYS A 72 0.97 -9.24 -12.62
N PRO A 73 -0.34 -9.03 -12.37
CA PRO A 73 -0.78 -8.38 -11.14
C PRO A 73 -0.81 -9.37 -9.97
N ILE A 74 -0.22 -8.96 -8.85
CA ILE A 74 -0.34 -9.62 -7.55
C ILE A 74 -1.14 -8.70 -6.63
N THR A 75 -2.29 -9.18 -6.16
CA THR A 75 -3.22 -8.37 -5.37
C THR A 75 -3.46 -8.97 -3.99
N SER A 76 -3.67 -8.10 -2.99
CA SER A 76 -4.22 -8.48 -1.69
C SER A 76 -5.04 -7.33 -1.13
N GLU A 77 -6.01 -7.66 -0.27
CA GLU A 77 -6.76 -6.68 0.53
C GLU A 77 -6.72 -7.03 2.03
N THR A 78 -6.97 -6.03 2.87
CA THR A 78 -7.16 -6.16 4.32
C THR A 78 -8.07 -5.04 4.83
N THR A 79 -8.71 -5.25 5.98
CA THR A 79 -9.48 -4.23 6.68
C THR A 79 -8.98 -4.12 8.11
N GLU A 80 -8.51 -2.95 8.50
CA GLU A 80 -7.93 -2.71 9.82
C GLU A 80 -8.48 -1.43 10.45
N ARG A 81 -8.46 -1.37 11.79
CA ARG A 81 -8.78 -0.12 12.52
C ARG A 81 -7.60 0.86 12.56
N ASN A 82 -6.40 0.38 12.25
CA ASN A 82 -5.20 1.20 12.18
C ASN A 82 -4.62 1.13 10.77
N LEU A 83 -4.56 2.28 10.09
CA LEU A 83 -4.07 2.39 8.71
C LEU A 83 -2.64 1.85 8.55
N PHE A 84 -1.73 2.16 9.48
CA PHE A 84 -0.33 1.77 9.37
C PHE A 84 -0.13 0.27 9.55
N VAL A 85 -0.89 -0.34 10.46
CA VAL A 85 -0.91 -1.80 10.63
C VAL A 85 -1.46 -2.48 9.37
N GLY A 86 -2.55 -1.96 8.80
CA GLY A 86 -3.12 -2.45 7.55
C GLY A 86 -2.14 -2.35 6.38
N LEU A 87 -1.41 -1.24 6.27
CA LEU A 87 -0.37 -1.05 5.26
C LEU A 87 0.80 -2.03 5.45
N ASP A 88 1.33 -2.16 6.66
CA ASP A 88 2.45 -3.06 6.93
C ASP A 88 2.08 -4.53 6.64
N HIS A 89 0.90 -4.96 7.10
CA HIS A 89 0.38 -6.31 6.86
C HIS A 89 0.20 -6.59 5.36
N ILE A 90 -0.50 -5.70 4.64
CA ILE A 90 -0.79 -5.93 3.22
C ILE A 90 0.48 -5.94 2.36
N LEU A 91 1.42 -5.03 2.63
CA LEU A 91 2.65 -4.91 1.86
C LEU A 91 3.59 -6.10 2.11
N LYS A 92 3.68 -6.58 3.37
CA LYS A 92 4.40 -7.84 3.68
C LYS A 92 3.83 -9.01 2.90
N LYS A 93 2.51 -9.13 2.85
CA LYS A 93 1.84 -10.22 2.13
C LYS A 93 2.09 -10.15 0.63
N VAL A 94 1.95 -8.97 0.01
CA VAL A 94 2.25 -8.76 -1.41
C VAL A 94 3.72 -9.05 -1.72
N GLN A 95 4.64 -8.58 -0.90
CA GLN A 95 6.07 -8.89 -1.04
C GLN A 95 6.32 -10.41 -1.00
N ALA A 96 5.75 -11.11 -0.01
CA ALA A 96 5.92 -12.55 0.12
C ALA A 96 5.34 -13.34 -1.06
N MET A 97 4.27 -12.84 -1.68
CA MET A 97 3.71 -13.44 -2.91
C MET A 97 4.56 -13.12 -4.14
N ALA A 98 5.20 -11.94 -4.19
CA ALA A 98 6.04 -11.50 -5.29
C ALA A 98 7.42 -12.14 -5.32
N SER A 99 7.93 -12.58 -4.16
CA SER A 99 9.22 -13.29 -4.05
C SER A 99 9.13 -14.81 -4.30
N LYS A 100 7.96 -15.33 -4.68
CA LYS A 100 7.75 -16.75 -5.03
C LYS A 100 7.81 -16.95 -6.54
#